data_AF-A0A1H4V1R7-F1
#
_entry.id   AF-A0A1H4V1R7-F1
#
_cell.length_a   1.000
_cell.length_b   1.000
_cell.length_c   1.000
_cell.angle_alpha   90.00
_cell.angle_beta   90.00
_cell.angle_gamma   90.00
#
_symmetry.space_group_name_H-M   'P 1'
#
loop_
_entity.id
_entity.type
_entity.pdbx_description
1 polymer ?
#
loop_
_entity_poly.entity_id
_entity_poly.type
_entity_poly.pdbx_seq_one_letter_code
_entity_poly.pdbx_strand_id
1 'polypeptide(L)' 'MADQSELPLTVESLGSSHLIVREAGSGRRWSVTVPNKLGYRLILPEGIDYGSRAVRHDGPLGRRILAAVATYDAQHAS' A
#
# COMPACT_ATOMS: atom_id res chain seq x y z
N MET A 1 6.94 27.73 1.41
CA MET A 1 7.36 26.34 1.21
C MET A 1 6.09 25.51 1.17
N ALA A 2 5.73 24.97 0.00
CA ALA A 2 4.61 24.04 -0.05
C ALA A 2 5.03 22.79 0.72
N ASP A 3 4.35 22.56 1.83
CA ASP A 3 4.34 21.31 2.57
C ASP A 3 4.22 20.18 1.53
N GLN A 4 5.14 19.22 1.53
CA GLN A 4 5.03 18.03 0.69
C GLN A 4 3.86 17.21 1.22
N SER A 5 2.64 17.67 0.92
CA SER A 5 1.39 17.04 1.25
C SER A 5 1.40 15.67 0.61
N GLU A 6 1.84 14.71 1.39
CA GLU A 6 1.83 13.30 1.07
C GLU A 6 0.39 12.94 0.73
N LEU A 7 0.12 12.74 -0.55
CA LEU A 7 -1.22 12.50 -1.06
C LEU A 7 -1.88 11.37 -0.26
N PRO A 8 -3.16 11.51 0.11
CA PRO A 8 -3.80 10.53 0.98
C PRO A 8 -3.85 9.18 0.29
N LEU A 9 -3.61 8.13 1.09
CA LEU A 9 -3.68 6.74 0.65
C LEU A 9 -5.03 6.15 1.04
N THR A 10 -5.72 5.54 0.08
CA THR A 10 -6.92 4.75 0.32
C THR A 10 -6.63 3.27 0.12
N VAL A 11 -7.28 2.41 0.90
CA VAL A 11 -7.11 0.96 0.82
C VAL A 11 -8.43 0.32 0.40
N GLU A 12 -8.35 -0.58 -0.57
CA GLU A 12 -9.47 -1.31 -1.14
C GLU A 12 -9.15 -2.81 -1.06
N SER A 13 -10.10 -3.63 -0.59
CA SER A 13 -9.93 -5.08 -0.56
C SER A 13 -10.43 -5.71 -1.84
N LEU A 14 -9.59 -6.52 -2.49
CA LEU A 14 -9.96 -7.35 -3.65
C LEU A 14 -10.23 -8.81 -3.26
N GLY A 15 -10.20 -9.14 -1.97
CA GLY A 15 -10.43 -10.48 -1.46
C GLY A 15 -9.75 -10.70 -0.10
N SER A 16 -9.88 -11.91 0.44
CA SER A 16 -9.47 -12.26 1.81
C SER A 16 -7.98 -12.08 2.11
N SER A 17 -7.13 -11.85 1.10
CA SER A 17 -5.67 -11.79 1.26
C SER A 17 -5.01 -10.74 0.36
N HIS A 18 -5.79 -9.90 -0.32
CA HIS A 18 -5.27 -8.98 -1.32
C HIS A 18 -5.87 -7.60 -1.19
N LEU A 19 -5.01 -6.62 -0.90
CA LEU A 19 -5.38 -5.23 -0.72
C LEU A 19 -4.71 -4.37 -1.80
N ILE A 20 -5.43 -3.40 -2.31
CA ILE A 20 -4.93 -2.37 -3.20
C ILE A 20 -4.88 -1.05 -2.44
N VAL A 21 -3.70 -0.44 -2.44
CA VAL A 21 -3.49 0.90 -1.91
C VAL A 21 -3.41 1.88 -3.07
N ARG A 22 -4.19 2.95 -3.02
CA ARG A 22 -4.29 3.97 -4.08
C ARG A 22 -3.87 5.31 -3.51
N GLU A 23 -3.01 6.03 -4.23
CA GLU A 23 -2.65 7.41 -3.87
C GLU A 23 -3.57 8.39 -4.59
N ALA A 24 -4.29 9.21 -3.83
CA ALA A 24 -5.26 10.15 -4.36
C ALA A 24 -4.57 11.19 -5.26
N GLY A 25 -5.15 11.46 -6.43
CA GLY A 25 -4.63 12.49 -7.34
C GLY A 25 -3.39 12.11 -8.15
N SER A 26 -2.66 11.04 -7.81
CA SER A 26 -1.51 10.57 -8.60
C SER A 26 -1.84 9.41 -9.55
N GLY A 27 -2.99 8.74 -9.35
CA GLY A 27 -3.39 7.56 -10.11
C GLY A 27 -2.55 6.32 -9.81
N ARG A 28 -1.58 6.41 -8.88
CA ARG A 28 -0.72 5.30 -8.50
C ARG A 28 -1.47 4.29 -7.63
N ARG A 29 -1.18 3.03 -7.86
CA ARG A 29 -1.77 1.90 -7.15
C ARG A 29 -0.70 0.90 -6.77
N TRP A 30 -0.84 0.27 -5.61
CA TRP A 30 0.04 -0.77 -5.13
C TRP A 30 -0.77 -1.95 -4.61
N SER A 31 -0.38 -3.14 -5.05
CA SER A 31 -0.85 -4.42 -4.57
C SER A 31 -0.08 -4.82 -3.32
N VAL A 32 -0.81 -5.20 -2.27
CA VAL A 32 -0.30 -5.65 -0.97
C VAL A 32 -0.97 -6.97 -0.59
N THR A 33 -0.18 -8.00 -0.32
CA THR A 33 -0.67 -9.33 0.11
C THR A 33 -0.70 -9.45 1.65
N VAL A 34 -1.75 -10.05 2.18
CA VAL A 34 -2.04 -10.29 3.62
C VAL A 34 -2.06 -11.82 3.85
N PRO A 35 -1.54 -12.40 4.97
CA PRO A 35 -1.36 -11.81 6.30
C PRO A 35 -0.18 -10.85 6.42
N ASN A 36 -0.49 -9.66 6.95
CA ASN A 36 0.45 -8.59 7.27
C ASN A 36 1.39 -8.93 8.45
N LYS A 37 1.33 -10.15 8.99
CA LYS A 37 1.93 -10.52 10.29
C LYS A 37 3.37 -11.04 10.25
N LEU A 38 3.98 -11.35 9.10
CA LEU A 38 5.30 -12.01 9.11
C LEU A 38 6.24 -11.55 7.99
N GLY A 39 7.23 -10.73 8.35
CA GLY A 39 8.61 -10.76 7.84
C GLY A 39 8.92 -10.31 6.41
N TYR A 40 8.05 -10.56 5.42
CA TYR A 40 8.32 -10.28 4.01
C TYR A 40 7.06 -9.76 3.32
N ARG A 41 6.88 -8.43 3.32
CA ARG A 41 5.75 -7.77 2.67
C ARG A 41 6.17 -7.37 1.25
N LEU A 42 5.52 -7.97 0.25
CA LEU A 42 5.71 -7.59 -1.15
C LEU A 42 4.72 -6.48 -1.50
N ILE A 43 5.24 -5.29 -1.78
CA ILE A 43 4.45 -4.16 -2.26
C ILE A 43 4.78 -3.99 -3.75
N LEU A 44 3.84 -4.34 -4.61
CA LEU A 44 4.04 -4.25 -6.07
C LEU A 44 3.25 -3.07 -6.62
N PRO A 45 3.87 -2.17 -7.40
CA PRO A 45 3.09 -1.19 -8.15
C PRO A 45 2.20 -1.91 -9.18
N GLU A 46 0.92 -1.55 -9.25
CA GLU A 46 0.02 -2.07 -10.27
C GLU A 46 0.07 -1.22 -11.54
N GLY A 47 0.06 -1.86 -12.71
CA GLY A 47 -0.09 -1.19 -14.00
C GLY A 47 1.15 -0.44 -14.51
N ILE A 48 2.29 -0.54 -13.83
CA ILE A 48 3.59 -0.20 -14.39
C ILE A 48 4.27 -1.52 -14.73
N ASP A 49 4.74 -1.68 -15.97
CA ASP A 49 5.42 -2.86 -16.54
C ASP A 49 5.98 -3.85 -15.51
N TYR A 50 5.84 -5.14 -15.79
CA TYR A 50 6.33 -6.30 -15.01
C TYR A 50 7.84 -6.28 -14.65
N GLY A 51 8.57 -5.17 -14.90
CA GLY A 51 9.91 -4.85 -14.40
C GLY A 51 9.97 -3.78 -13.29
N SER A 52 8.84 -3.28 -12.80
CA SER A 52 8.81 -2.27 -11.74
C SER A 52 9.27 -2.87 -10.41
N ARG A 53 10.40 -2.37 -9.90
CA ARG A 53 10.97 -2.83 -8.63
C ARG A 53 9.93 -2.74 -7.50
N ALA A 54 9.82 -3.81 -6.73
CA ALA A 54 9.00 -3.83 -5.52
C ALA A 54 9.34 -2.64 -4.61
N VAL A 55 8.31 -2.02 -4.03
CA VAL A 55 8.51 -0.97 -3.05
C VAL A 55 9.04 -1.63 -1.78
N ARG A 56 10.22 -1.20 -1.34
CA ARG A 56 10.79 -1.72 -0.09
C ARG A 56 9.94 -1.25 1.08
N HIS A 57 9.51 -2.20 1.92
CA HIS A 57 8.66 -1.94 3.08
C HIS A 57 9.31 -1.02 4.13
N ASP A 58 10.64 -0.96 4.17
CA ASP A 58 11.42 -0.15 5.11
C ASP A 58 11.61 1.29 4.63
N GLY A 59 11.32 1.60 3.36
CA GLY A 59 11.38 2.94 2.79
C GLY A 59 10.16 3.81 3.15
N PRO A 60 10.24 5.15 2.95
CA PRO A 60 9.15 6.07 3.31
C PRO A 60 7.79 5.71 2.70
N LEU A 61 7.77 5.41 1.40
CA LEU A 61 6.56 4.97 0.69
C LEU A 61 6.04 3.63 1.21
N GLY A 62 6.92 2.65 1.43
CA GLY A 62 6.56 1.35 1.98
C GLY A 62 5.92 1.48 3.36
N ARG A 63 6.50 2.28 4.27
CA ARG A 63 5.95 2.53 5.60
C ARG A 63 4.56 3.16 5.55
N ARG A 64 4.35 4.12 4.63
CA ARG A 64 3.04 4.76 4.44
C ARG A 64 1.97 3.80 3.95
N ILE A 65 2.29 3.01 2.93
CA ILE A 65 1.40 1.97 2.40
C ILE A 65 1.02 0.99 3.53
N LEU A 66 2.00 0.57 4.32
CA LEU A 66 1.77 -0.37 5.42
C LEU A 66 1.00 0.22 6.59
N ALA A 67 1.18 1.51 6.88
CA ALA A 67 0.37 2.22 7.87
C ALA A 67 -1.09 2.31 7.41
N ALA A 68 -1.34 2.64 6.14
CA ALA A 68 -2.68 2.67 5.57
C ALA A 68 -3.37 1.30 5.65
N VAL A 69 -2.65 0.23 5.29
CA VAL A 69 -3.14 -1.16 5.40
C VAL A 69 -3.42 -1.55 6.85
N ALA A 70 -2.55 -1.19 7.80
CA ALA A 70 -2.77 -1.51 9.20
C ALA A 70 -4.02 -0.81 9.77
N THR A 71 -4.26 0.45 9.39
CA THR A 71 -5.49 1.18 9.74
C THR A 71 -6.72 0.51 9.14
N TYR A 72 -6.65 0.07 7.87
CA TYR A 72 -7.73 -0.66 7.22
C TYR A 72 -8.03 -1.99 7.93
N ASP A 73 -7.00 -2.80 8.22
CA ASP A 73 -7.13 -4.06 8.96
C ASP A 73 -7.77 -3.82 10.34
N ALA A 74 -7.32 -2.79 11.08
CA ALA A 74 -7.87 -2.48 12.40
C ALA A 74 -9.36 -2.09 12.37
N GLN A 75 -9.83 -1.51 11.27
CA GLN A 75 -11.24 -1.16 11.07
C GLN A 75 -12.11 -2.35 10.64
N HIS A 76 -11.53 -3.36 10.00
CA HIS A 76 -12.25 -4.50 9.41
C HIS A 76 -12.01 -5.82 10.15
N ALA A 77 -11.13 -5.86 11.14
CA ALA A 77 -10.96 -6.98 12.06
C ALA A 77 -12.15 -7.04 13.02
N SER A 78 -13.22 -7.72 12.59
CA SER A 78 -14.35 -8.16 13.42
C SER A 78 -14.22 -9.63 13.76
#